data_AF-A0A6J8FAL4-F1
#
_entry.id   AF-A0A6J8FAL4-F1
#
_cell.length_a   1.000
_cell.length_b   1.000
_cell.length_c   1.000
_cell.angle_alpha   90.00
_cell.angle_beta   90.00
_cell.angle_gamma   90.00
#
_symmetry.space_group_name_H-M   'P 1'
#
loop_
_entity.id
_entity.type
_entity.pdbx_description
1 polymer ?
#
loop_
_entity_poly.entity_id
_entity_poly.type
_entity_poly.pdbx_seq_one_letter_code
_entity_poly.pdbx_strand_id
1 'polypeptide(L)'
;MEREDAQRRASRLSIHSSGHLVRNSADLTTYLTTAQRTGDWEGGLRAFAEATALPAVAAMLPASEATATSAASTAGTSTTSTSLPPAPSRSGINPNEVQITAVLDMCANAEKWDLVEKIGVFFAPAYPDTFSRAVELLARRMPSDSSAGEGGWRSAFAYLTTRCPLPAAEITVEAFNVCLRGCEAALDWRGAMEVVRAMGPNPLQGWRAADEEEDEAGCAEAAASLGCPVTASDPTEADTVSSSPPTASASPARSMSTPPSPNVVSYATLIATLEQAGKESLASAVLNRLPAVEKEEITASYAALIMVWSNQILHKQRRRF
;
A
#
# COMPACT_ATOMS: atom_id res chain seq x y z
N MET A 1 -31.00 2.11 1.87
CA MET A 1 -31.24 3.48 1.38
C MET A 1 -31.19 4.52 2.50
N GLU A 2 -31.96 4.42 3.60
CA GLU A 2 -31.92 5.43 4.70
C GLU A 2 -30.56 5.57 5.42
N ARG A 3 -29.76 4.50 5.49
CA ARG A 3 -28.44 4.51 6.16
C ARG A 3 -27.40 5.32 5.37
N GLU A 4 -27.45 5.26 4.04
CA GLU A 4 -26.56 6.05 3.17
C GLU A 4 -26.95 7.53 3.19
N ASP A 5 -28.25 7.85 3.25
CA ASP A 5 -28.71 9.23 3.33
C ASP A 5 -28.38 9.87 4.69
N ALA A 6 -28.42 9.11 5.79
CA ALA A 6 -27.94 9.58 7.08
C ALA A 6 -26.43 9.87 7.05
N GLN A 7 -25.65 9.03 6.37
CA GLN A 7 -24.20 9.19 6.24
C GLN A 7 -23.84 10.41 5.36
N ARG A 8 -24.61 10.66 4.28
CA ARG A 8 -24.47 11.85 3.41
C ARG A 8 -24.89 13.15 4.10
N ARG A 9 -25.81 13.10 5.08
CA ARG A 9 -26.18 14.28 5.88
C ARG A 9 -25.15 14.57 6.98
N ALA A 10 -24.57 13.53 7.60
CA ALA A 10 -23.52 13.69 8.60
C ALA A 10 -22.23 14.29 8.01
N SER A 11 -21.88 13.95 6.76
CA SER A 11 -20.70 14.51 6.07
C SER A 11 -20.82 15.99 5.69
N ARG A 12 -21.98 16.63 5.90
CA ARG A 12 -22.17 18.08 5.69
C ARG A 12 -22.04 18.94 6.95
N LEU A 13 -21.82 18.33 8.12
CA LEU A 13 -21.45 19.09 9.31
C LEU A 13 -19.97 19.46 9.19
N SER A 14 -19.69 20.49 8.39
CA SER A 14 -18.39 21.14 8.34
C SER A 14 -18.07 21.61 9.76
N ILE A 15 -17.08 20.98 10.38
CA ILE A 15 -16.51 21.44 11.64
C ILE A 15 -15.76 22.72 11.29
N HIS A 16 -16.48 23.84 11.30
CA HIS A 16 -15.92 25.14 10.92
C HIS A 16 -14.65 25.39 11.73
N SER A 17 -13.57 25.69 11.00
CA SER A 17 -12.23 25.94 11.53
C SER A 17 -12.22 27.22 12.36
N SER A 18 -12.69 27.16 13.60
CA SER A 18 -12.23 28.13 14.58
C SER A 18 -10.75 27.87 14.75
N GLY A 19 -9.91 28.75 14.19
CA GLY A 19 -8.45 28.59 14.04
C GLY A 19 -7.64 28.52 15.35
N HIS A 20 -8.24 28.03 16.42
CA HIS A 20 -7.68 27.99 17.76
C HIS A 20 -7.93 26.66 18.51
N LEU A 21 -8.52 25.65 17.85
CA LEU A 21 -8.95 24.43 18.54
C LEU A 21 -7.80 23.47 18.89
N VAL A 22 -6.75 23.42 18.08
CA VAL A 22 -5.62 22.52 18.32
C VAL A 22 -4.52 23.28 19.05
N ARG A 23 -4.46 23.15 20.39
CA ARG A 23 -3.45 23.81 21.23
C ARG A 23 -2.32 22.87 21.64
N ASN A 24 -2.59 21.57 21.67
CA ASN A 24 -1.64 20.54 22.09
C ASN A 24 -1.79 19.26 21.26
N SER A 25 -0.90 18.28 21.49
CA SER A 25 -0.89 17.01 20.75
C SER A 25 -2.13 16.14 20.98
N ALA A 26 -2.73 16.19 22.18
CA ALA A 26 -3.94 15.43 22.50
C ALA A 26 -5.18 16.02 21.80
N ASP A 27 -5.27 17.35 21.71
CA ASP A 27 -6.32 18.05 20.96
C ASP A 27 -6.24 17.67 19.48
N LEU A 28 -5.01 17.62 18.91
CA LEU A 28 -4.80 17.23 17.52
C LEU A 28 -5.25 15.80 17.28
N THR A 29 -4.86 14.84 18.13
CA THR A 29 -5.29 13.45 18.01
C THR A 29 -6.81 13.33 18.10
N THR A 30 -7.43 14.03 19.04
CA THR A 30 -8.89 14.05 19.18
C THR A 30 -9.55 14.59 17.91
N TYR A 31 -9.05 15.70 17.38
CA TYR A 31 -9.56 16.28 16.13
C TYR A 31 -9.42 15.31 14.95
N LEU A 32 -8.28 14.67 14.77
CA LEU A 32 -8.04 13.71 13.68
C LEU A 32 -8.95 12.50 13.77
N THR A 33 -9.15 11.93 14.96
CA THR A 33 -10.08 10.82 15.15
C THR A 33 -11.54 11.23 14.90
N THR A 34 -11.91 12.48 15.20
CA THR A 34 -13.24 13.00 14.82
C THR A 34 -13.36 13.18 13.31
N ALA A 35 -12.35 13.75 12.64
CA ALA A 35 -12.31 13.92 11.19
C ALA A 35 -12.37 12.58 10.45
N GLN A 36 -11.65 11.56 10.95
CA GLN A 36 -11.72 10.19 10.45
C GLN A 36 -13.15 9.61 10.51
N ARG A 37 -13.88 9.88 11.60
CA ARG A 37 -15.27 9.40 11.79
C ARG A 37 -16.28 10.16 10.94
N THR A 38 -16.08 11.46 10.74
CA THR A 38 -16.97 12.30 9.93
C THR A 38 -16.67 12.24 8.43
N GLY A 39 -15.51 11.70 8.04
CA GLY A 39 -15.04 11.67 6.66
C GLY A 39 -14.47 13.01 6.16
N ASP A 40 -14.21 13.96 7.06
CA ASP A 40 -13.62 15.27 6.74
C ASP A 40 -12.10 15.19 6.60
N TRP A 41 -11.63 14.45 5.60
CA TRP A 41 -10.20 14.21 5.40
C TRP A 41 -9.41 15.48 5.05
N GLU A 42 -10.02 16.42 4.33
CA GLU A 42 -9.39 17.71 3.97
C GLU A 42 -9.20 18.60 5.21
N GLY A 43 -10.24 18.71 6.05
CA GLY A 43 -10.17 19.45 7.31
C GLY A 43 -9.14 18.84 8.27
N GLY A 44 -9.17 17.50 8.41
CA GLY A 44 -8.20 16.75 9.21
C GLY A 44 -6.76 16.97 8.75
N LEU A 45 -6.49 16.83 7.45
CA LEU A 45 -5.14 16.98 6.90
C LEU A 45 -4.64 18.43 6.98
N ARG A 46 -5.53 19.41 6.77
CA ARG A 46 -5.21 20.84 6.95
C ARG A 46 -4.87 21.16 8.40
N ALA A 47 -5.69 20.71 9.35
CA ALA A 47 -5.42 20.91 10.78
C ALA A 47 -4.10 20.26 11.21
N PHE A 48 -3.79 19.05 10.68
CA PHE A 48 -2.51 18.40 10.92
C PHE A 48 -1.33 19.20 10.36
N ALA A 49 -1.41 19.66 9.10
CA ALA A 49 -0.34 20.46 8.48
C ALA A 49 -0.11 21.79 9.20
N GLU A 50 -1.19 22.47 9.64
CA GLU A 50 -1.11 23.72 10.38
C GLU A 50 -0.52 23.52 11.78
N ALA A 51 -0.99 22.50 12.51
CA ALA A 51 -0.55 22.23 13.88
C ALA A 51 0.90 21.74 13.95
N THR A 52 1.33 20.93 12.97
CA THR A 52 2.71 20.43 12.88
C THR A 52 3.67 21.40 12.19
N ALA A 53 3.13 22.41 11.52
CA ALA A 53 3.86 23.37 10.69
C ALA A 53 4.76 22.70 9.62
N LEU A 54 4.34 21.55 9.08
CA LEU A 54 5.08 20.79 8.05
C LEU A 54 4.69 21.24 6.63
N PRO A 55 5.56 21.98 5.91
CA PRO A 55 5.23 22.50 4.57
C PRO A 55 5.02 21.38 3.54
N ALA A 56 5.72 20.25 3.70
CA ALA A 56 5.59 19.11 2.81
C ALA A 56 4.18 18.51 2.84
N VAL A 57 3.56 18.42 4.02
CA VAL A 57 2.18 17.92 4.15
C VAL A 57 1.19 18.95 3.62
N ALA A 58 1.45 20.24 3.84
CA ALA A 58 0.63 21.31 3.26
C ALA A 58 0.65 21.29 1.72
N ALA A 59 1.78 20.94 1.11
CA ALA A 59 1.91 20.80 -0.34
C ALA A 59 1.20 19.56 -0.92
N MET A 60 0.85 18.58 -0.08
CA MET A 60 0.08 17.39 -0.51
C MET A 60 -1.43 17.67 -0.61
N LEU A 61 -1.92 18.73 0.04
CA LEU A 61 -3.31 19.15 -0.12
C LEU A 61 -3.53 19.60 -1.57
N PRO A 62 -4.65 19.21 -2.21
CA PRO A 62 -4.99 19.79 -3.50
C PRO A 62 -5.04 21.31 -3.32
N ALA A 63 -4.33 22.04 -4.19
CA ALA A 63 -4.43 23.49 -4.23
C ALA A 63 -5.91 23.80 -4.46
N SER A 64 -6.61 24.17 -3.39
CA SER A 64 -8.01 24.51 -3.49
C SER A 64 -8.07 25.74 -4.38
N GLU A 65 -8.49 25.54 -5.63
CA GLU A 65 -8.66 26.61 -6.64
C GLU A 65 -9.65 27.71 -6.18
N ALA A 66 -10.28 27.55 -5.01
CA ALA A 66 -11.32 28.43 -4.50
C ALA A 66 -10.85 29.57 -3.57
N THR A 67 -9.56 29.74 -3.28
CA THR A 67 -9.12 30.88 -2.44
C THR A 67 -7.88 31.60 -2.96
N ALA A 68 -7.76 31.69 -4.28
CA ALA A 68 -7.01 32.76 -4.93
C ALA A 68 -7.91 33.99 -5.22
N THR A 69 -8.87 34.31 -4.36
CA THR A 69 -9.22 35.73 -4.17
C THR A 69 -8.09 36.37 -3.39
N SER A 70 -7.05 36.70 -4.15
CA SER A 70 -6.30 37.92 -3.97
C SER A 70 -7.23 38.99 -3.40
N ALA A 71 -6.99 39.36 -2.14
CA ALA A 71 -7.40 40.66 -1.64
C ALA A 71 -6.56 41.70 -2.38
N ALA A 72 -6.80 41.85 -3.68
CA ALA A 72 -6.52 43.08 -4.41
C ALA A 72 -7.58 44.08 -3.98
N SER A 73 -7.44 44.56 -2.75
CA SER A 73 -8.08 45.80 -2.33
C SER A 73 -7.39 46.93 -3.09
N THR A 74 -7.98 47.31 -4.22
CA THR A 74 -7.84 48.64 -4.80
C THR A 74 -8.17 49.68 -3.73
N ALA A 75 -7.15 50.41 -3.27
CA ALA A 75 -7.13 51.84 -2.97
C ALA A 75 -6.27 52.16 -1.73
N GLY A 76 -5.35 53.11 -1.89
CA GLY A 76 -4.83 53.90 -0.78
C GLY A 76 -3.33 53.78 -0.56
N THR A 77 -2.58 54.59 -1.31
CA THR A 77 -1.27 55.12 -0.88
C THR A 77 -1.27 55.44 0.62
N SER A 78 -0.46 54.75 1.40
CA SER A 78 0.03 55.22 2.70
C SER A 78 1.40 54.62 2.99
N THR A 79 2.33 55.56 3.08
CA THR A 79 3.72 55.52 3.50
C THR A 79 4.10 54.41 4.49
N THR A 80 5.10 53.63 4.08
CA THR A 80 6.29 53.23 4.85
C THR A 80 6.14 53.22 6.37
N SER A 81 5.77 52.06 6.92
CA SER A 81 6.18 51.65 8.25
C SER A 81 6.81 50.28 8.14
N THR A 82 8.13 50.25 8.31
CA THR A 82 8.99 49.07 8.34
C THR A 82 8.69 48.28 9.61
N SER A 83 7.51 47.68 9.68
CA SER A 83 7.17 46.64 10.65
C SER A 83 7.69 45.33 10.08
N LEU A 84 8.78 44.84 10.67
CA LEU A 84 9.29 43.49 10.45
C LEU A 84 8.10 42.53 10.59
N PRO A 85 7.82 41.64 9.62
CA PRO A 85 6.73 40.68 9.76
C PRO A 85 6.93 39.93 11.09
N PRO A 86 5.91 39.80 11.94
CA PRO A 86 6.04 39.10 13.21
C PRO A 86 6.58 37.71 12.88
N ALA A 87 7.77 37.40 13.42
CA ALA A 87 8.36 36.09 13.26
C ALA A 87 7.28 35.06 13.65
N PRO A 88 7.00 34.06 12.80
CA PRO A 88 6.04 33.05 13.16
C PRO A 88 6.62 32.29 14.35
N SER A 89 6.18 32.64 15.56
CA SER A 89 6.36 31.87 16.78
C SER A 89 5.50 30.61 16.69
N ARG A 90 5.72 29.80 15.64
CA ARG A 90 5.06 28.53 15.42
C ARG A 90 5.95 27.46 16.02
N SER A 91 5.85 27.27 17.33
CA SER A 91 6.23 26.00 17.93
C SER A 91 5.26 24.95 17.40
N GLY A 92 5.58 24.38 16.23
CA GLY A 92 4.82 23.28 15.66
C GLY A 92 4.82 22.11 16.64
N ILE A 93 3.67 21.45 16.78
CA ILE A 93 3.56 20.21 17.52
C ILE A 93 4.36 19.16 16.74
N ASN A 94 5.32 18.50 17.38
CA ASN A 94 6.03 17.41 16.73
C ASN A 94 5.02 16.26 16.50
N PRO A 95 4.82 15.82 15.25
CA PRO A 95 3.87 14.75 14.96
C PRO A 95 4.31 13.46 15.65
N ASN A 96 3.38 12.75 16.27
CA ASN A 96 3.63 11.41 16.78
C ASN A 96 3.01 10.34 15.88
N GLU A 97 3.42 9.10 16.08
CA GLU A 97 2.95 7.93 15.32
C GLU A 97 1.41 7.80 15.33
N VAL A 98 0.78 8.05 16.48
CA VAL A 98 -0.68 7.98 16.64
C VAL A 98 -1.41 9.00 15.75
N GLN A 99 -0.86 10.20 15.61
CA GLN A 99 -1.44 11.24 14.74
C GLN A 99 -1.24 10.89 13.28
N ILE A 100 -0.06 10.39 12.89
CA ILE A 100 0.24 10.01 11.51
C ILE A 100 -0.65 8.84 11.08
N THR A 101 -0.79 7.81 11.91
CA THR A 101 -1.67 6.66 11.64
C THR A 101 -3.14 7.08 11.53
N ALA A 102 -3.61 8.01 12.38
CA ALA A 102 -4.95 8.56 12.27
C ALA A 102 -5.17 9.31 10.94
N VAL A 103 -4.17 10.07 10.46
CA VAL A 103 -4.23 10.73 9.14
C VAL A 103 -4.26 9.71 8.00
N LEU A 104 -3.41 8.67 8.05
CA LEU A 104 -3.39 7.60 7.04
C LEU A 104 -4.75 6.88 6.97
N ASP A 105 -5.31 6.51 8.11
CA ASP A 105 -6.61 5.83 8.16
C ASP A 105 -7.75 6.74 7.66
N MET A 106 -7.71 8.03 8.00
CA MET A 106 -8.67 9.02 7.51
C MET A 106 -8.59 9.18 5.98
N CYS A 107 -7.38 9.27 5.42
CA CYS A 107 -7.18 9.32 3.97
C CYS A 107 -7.64 8.02 3.27
N ALA A 108 -7.35 6.86 3.85
CA ALA A 108 -7.79 5.57 3.34
C ALA A 108 -9.33 5.43 3.35
N ASN A 109 -9.99 5.86 4.43
CA ASN A 109 -11.45 5.88 4.53
C ASN A 109 -12.12 6.80 3.49
N ALA A 110 -11.40 7.83 3.04
CA ALA A 110 -11.83 8.75 1.99
C ALA A 110 -11.37 8.33 0.58
N GLU A 111 -10.83 7.11 0.45
CA GLU A 111 -10.28 6.54 -0.80
C GLU A 111 -9.18 7.40 -1.44
N LYS A 112 -8.45 8.18 -0.64
CA LYS A 112 -7.32 9.01 -1.09
C LYS A 112 -6.00 8.25 -1.01
N TRP A 113 -5.90 7.18 -1.79
CA TRP A 113 -4.76 6.26 -1.78
C TRP A 113 -3.43 6.93 -2.13
N ASP A 114 -3.43 7.89 -3.07
CA ASP A 114 -2.22 8.66 -3.41
C ASP A 114 -1.67 9.45 -2.22
N LEU A 115 -2.55 9.92 -1.32
CA LEU A 115 -2.14 10.61 -0.10
C LEU A 115 -1.58 9.64 0.93
N VAL A 116 -2.19 8.45 1.08
CA VAL A 116 -1.68 7.38 1.95
C VAL A 116 -0.25 7.03 1.57
N GLU A 117 0.02 6.87 0.27
CA GLU A 117 1.38 6.60 -0.23
C GLU A 117 2.35 7.76 0.06
N LYS A 118 1.99 9.00 -0.28
CA LYS A 118 2.86 10.17 -0.09
C LYS A 118 3.18 10.42 1.39
N ILE A 119 2.19 10.31 2.25
CA ILE A 119 2.33 10.52 3.70
C ILE A 119 3.18 9.39 4.29
N GLY A 120 2.91 8.14 3.90
CA GLY A 120 3.70 6.98 4.34
C GLY A 120 5.17 7.11 3.96
N VAL A 121 5.50 7.48 2.72
CA VAL A 121 6.90 7.68 2.27
C VAL A 121 7.55 8.82 3.02
N PHE A 122 6.82 9.92 3.26
CA PHE A 122 7.34 11.09 3.94
C PHE A 122 7.72 10.79 5.40
N PHE A 123 6.91 10.02 6.11
CA PHE A 123 7.15 9.70 7.53
C PHE A 123 7.94 8.41 7.76
N ALA A 124 8.09 7.53 6.76
CA ALA A 124 8.79 6.25 6.89
C ALA A 124 10.17 6.33 7.56
N PRO A 125 11.08 7.28 7.22
CA PRO A 125 12.40 7.33 7.84
C PRO A 125 12.39 7.64 9.35
N ALA A 126 11.36 8.33 9.83
CA ALA A 126 11.23 8.72 11.24
C ALA A 126 10.31 7.78 12.04
N TYR A 127 9.32 7.16 11.37
CA TYR A 127 8.30 6.32 11.98
C TYR A 127 8.08 5.06 11.12
N PRO A 128 8.91 4.02 11.24
CA PRO A 128 8.81 2.81 10.40
C PRO A 128 7.45 2.09 10.55
N ASP A 129 6.80 2.20 11.72
CA ASP A 129 5.47 1.62 11.93
C ASP A 129 4.39 2.29 11.07
N THR A 130 4.54 3.58 10.75
CA THR A 130 3.62 4.30 9.84
C THR A 130 3.75 3.80 8.41
N PHE A 131 4.94 3.36 8.00
CA PHE A 131 5.17 2.72 6.72
C PHE A 131 4.45 1.36 6.65
N SER A 132 4.62 0.52 7.67
CA SER A 132 3.91 -0.76 7.78
C SER A 132 2.39 -0.59 7.74
N ARG A 133 1.87 0.45 8.42
CA ARG A 133 0.46 0.80 8.38
C ARG A 133 -0.01 1.23 6.99
N ALA A 134 0.77 2.04 6.27
CA ALA A 134 0.43 2.45 4.90
C ALA A 134 0.34 1.23 3.97
N VAL A 135 1.28 0.27 4.07
CA VAL A 135 1.25 -0.99 3.31
C VAL A 135 -0.02 -1.79 3.63
N GLU A 136 -0.40 -1.89 4.90
CA GLU A 136 -1.63 -2.56 5.34
C GLU A 136 -2.89 -1.93 4.76
N LEU A 137 -2.96 -0.60 4.74
CA LEU A 137 -4.10 0.11 4.16
C LEU A 137 -4.18 -0.08 2.64
N LEU A 138 -3.05 -0.01 1.94
CA LEU A 138 -2.99 -0.23 0.49
C LEU A 138 -3.38 -1.66 0.13
N ALA A 139 -2.90 -2.66 0.86
CA ALA A 139 -3.20 -4.07 0.59
C ALA A 139 -4.68 -4.41 0.80
N ARG A 140 -5.35 -3.70 1.71
CA ARG A 140 -6.80 -3.84 1.98
C ARG A 140 -7.69 -3.10 0.99
N ARG A 141 -7.13 -2.32 0.07
CA ARG A 141 -7.91 -1.61 -0.94
C ARG A 141 -8.68 -2.63 -1.79
N MET A 142 -10.01 -2.54 -1.70
CA MET A 142 -10.88 -3.30 -2.59
C MET A 142 -10.76 -2.75 -4.01
N PRO A 143 -10.77 -3.61 -5.05
CA PRO A 143 -10.86 -3.14 -6.42
C PRO A 143 -12.15 -2.33 -6.55
N SER A 144 -12.02 -1.06 -6.93
CA SER A 144 -13.19 -0.26 -7.31
C SER A 144 -13.74 -0.85 -8.61
N ASP A 145 -15.07 -0.83 -8.81
CA ASP A 145 -15.80 -1.42 -9.95
C ASP A 145 -15.33 -0.95 -11.36
N SER A 146 -14.29 -0.11 -11.45
CA SER A 146 -13.60 0.16 -12.71
C SER A 146 -12.96 -1.13 -13.23
N SER A 147 -13.33 -1.50 -14.45
CA SER A 147 -13.05 -2.74 -15.17
C SER A 147 -11.57 -3.09 -15.42
N ALA A 148 -10.64 -2.38 -14.80
CA ALA A 148 -9.20 -2.64 -14.82
C ALA A 148 -8.66 -2.80 -13.38
N GLY A 149 -9.48 -3.36 -12.49
CA GLY A 149 -9.25 -3.46 -11.04
C GLY A 149 -8.00 -4.26 -10.68
N GLU A 150 -6.85 -3.59 -10.70
CA GLU A 150 -5.66 -4.08 -10.02
C GLU A 150 -5.97 -4.17 -8.52
N GLY A 151 -5.81 -5.37 -7.96
CA GLY A 151 -6.09 -5.60 -6.54
C GLY A 151 -5.19 -4.74 -5.65
N GLY A 152 -5.70 -4.33 -4.48
CA GLY A 152 -4.96 -3.47 -3.54
C GLY A 152 -3.57 -4.00 -3.15
N TRP A 153 -3.39 -5.32 -3.17
CA TRP A 153 -2.10 -5.96 -2.93
C TRP A 153 -1.02 -5.50 -3.92
N ARG A 154 -1.35 -5.21 -5.20
CA ARG A 154 -0.38 -4.74 -6.20
C ARG A 154 0.12 -3.35 -5.89
N SER A 155 -0.77 -2.45 -5.48
CA SER A 155 -0.38 -1.11 -5.04
C SER A 155 0.53 -1.18 -3.81
N ALA A 156 0.20 -2.03 -2.84
CA ALA A 156 1.04 -2.25 -1.66
C ALA A 156 2.41 -2.85 -2.01
N PHE A 157 2.45 -3.80 -2.93
CA PHE A 157 3.68 -4.44 -3.38
C PHE A 157 4.56 -3.49 -4.20
N ALA A 158 3.97 -2.69 -5.10
CA ALA A 158 4.67 -1.62 -5.81
C ALA A 158 5.21 -0.58 -4.83
N TYR A 159 4.44 -0.22 -3.81
CA TYR A 159 4.85 0.69 -2.75
C TYR A 159 6.08 0.16 -1.98
N LEU A 160 6.11 -1.14 -1.65
CA LEU A 160 7.25 -1.80 -1.00
C LEU A 160 8.50 -1.85 -1.88
N THR A 161 8.35 -2.17 -3.16
CA THR A 161 9.48 -2.47 -4.05
C THR A 161 10.04 -1.26 -4.77
N THR A 162 9.20 -0.28 -5.12
CA THR A 162 9.60 0.86 -5.96
C THR A 162 9.71 2.17 -5.20
N ARG A 163 8.92 2.34 -4.13
CA ARG A 163 8.78 3.63 -3.43
C ARG A 163 9.31 3.64 -2.01
N CYS A 164 9.81 2.52 -1.51
CA CYS A 164 10.35 2.46 -0.17
C CYS A 164 11.63 3.31 -0.07
N PRO A 165 11.65 4.38 0.74
CA PRO A 165 12.85 5.18 0.97
C PRO A 165 13.79 4.50 1.98
N LEU A 166 13.34 3.42 2.64
CA LEU A 166 14.11 2.69 3.64
C LEU A 166 15.13 1.78 2.94
N PRO A 167 16.32 1.58 3.53
CA PRO A 167 17.19 0.51 3.09
C PRO A 167 16.42 -0.82 3.22
N ALA A 168 16.52 -1.71 2.23
CA ALA A 168 15.71 -2.93 2.20
C ALA A 168 15.83 -3.83 3.46
N ALA A 169 16.91 -3.69 4.24
CA ALA A 169 17.14 -4.38 5.50
C ALA A 169 16.15 -3.96 6.60
N GLU A 170 15.53 -2.80 6.46
CA GLU A 170 14.50 -2.29 7.38
C GLU A 170 13.09 -2.68 6.92
N ILE A 171 12.93 -3.20 5.70
CA ILE A 171 11.64 -3.74 5.26
C ILE A 171 11.45 -5.08 5.97
N THR A 172 10.38 -5.16 6.76
CA THR A 172 10.08 -6.34 7.56
C THR A 172 9.38 -7.42 6.73
N VAL A 173 9.52 -8.69 7.14
CA VAL A 173 8.82 -9.82 6.51
C VAL A 173 7.30 -9.64 6.62
N GLU A 174 6.86 -9.01 7.70
CA GLU A 174 5.46 -8.70 7.99
C GLU A 174 4.81 -7.85 6.90
N ALA A 175 5.56 -6.90 6.32
CA ALA A 175 5.03 -6.04 5.25
C ALA A 175 4.75 -6.83 3.95
N PHE A 176 5.60 -7.80 3.62
CA PHE A 176 5.33 -8.73 2.52
C PHE A 176 4.16 -9.67 2.86
N ASN A 177 4.08 -10.17 4.10
CA ASN A 177 2.97 -11.01 4.55
C ASN A 177 1.62 -10.27 4.52
N VAL A 178 1.62 -8.95 4.68
CA VAL A 178 0.43 -8.11 4.44
C VAL A 178 0.00 -8.16 2.97
N CYS A 179 0.94 -8.06 2.03
CA CYS A 179 0.64 -8.19 0.60
C CYS A 179 0.15 -9.60 0.25
N LEU A 180 0.75 -10.65 0.83
CA LEU A 180 0.31 -12.03 0.64
C LEU A 180 -1.13 -12.25 1.13
N ARG A 181 -1.53 -11.69 2.27
CA ARG A 181 -2.93 -11.73 2.73
C ARG A 181 -3.87 -11.01 1.78
N GLY A 182 -3.42 -9.93 1.15
CA GLY A 182 -4.17 -9.26 0.09
C GLY A 182 -4.33 -10.14 -1.16
N CYS A 183 -3.30 -10.89 -1.53
CA CYS A 183 -3.36 -11.87 -2.62
C CYS A 183 -4.31 -13.02 -2.29
N GLU A 184 -4.25 -13.55 -1.06
CA GLU A 184 -5.14 -14.59 -0.54
C GLU A 184 -6.60 -14.14 -0.61
N ALA A 185 -6.90 -12.94 -0.10
CA ALA A 185 -8.26 -12.39 -0.14
C ALA A 185 -8.80 -12.19 -1.56
N ALA A 186 -7.92 -11.92 -2.53
CA ALA A 186 -8.26 -11.79 -3.94
C ALA A 186 -8.23 -13.13 -4.71
N LEU A 187 -7.80 -14.22 -4.08
CA LEU A 187 -7.49 -15.51 -4.70
C LEU A 187 -6.49 -15.39 -5.88
N ASP A 188 -5.61 -14.39 -5.84
CA ASP A 188 -4.60 -14.12 -6.87
C ASP A 188 -3.31 -14.88 -6.55
N TRP A 189 -3.30 -16.17 -6.91
CA TRP A 189 -2.14 -17.04 -6.66
C TRP A 189 -0.88 -16.61 -7.42
N ARG A 190 -1.03 -15.94 -8.58
CA ARG A 190 0.11 -15.42 -9.36
C ARG A 190 0.77 -14.27 -8.61
N GLY A 191 -0.05 -13.37 -8.07
CA GLY A 191 0.41 -12.30 -7.20
C GLY A 191 1.12 -12.82 -5.97
N ALA A 192 0.57 -13.83 -5.31
CA ALA A 192 1.22 -14.45 -4.15
C ALA A 192 2.60 -15.02 -4.50
N MET A 193 2.72 -15.72 -5.64
CA MET A 193 4.00 -16.24 -6.13
C MET A 193 5.00 -15.12 -6.44
N GLU A 194 4.55 -14.04 -7.09
CA GLU A 194 5.38 -12.87 -7.38
C GLU A 194 5.93 -12.23 -6.10
N VAL A 195 5.06 -12.01 -5.11
CA VAL A 195 5.43 -11.42 -3.82
C VAL A 195 6.49 -12.28 -3.13
N VAL A 196 6.31 -13.60 -3.02
CA VAL A 196 7.31 -14.48 -2.37
C VAL A 196 8.63 -14.52 -3.15
N ARG A 197 8.58 -14.54 -4.49
CA ARG A 197 9.80 -14.53 -5.33
C ARG A 197 10.61 -13.24 -5.15
N ALA A 198 9.94 -12.11 -4.93
CA ALA A 198 10.59 -10.82 -4.72
C ALA A 198 11.13 -10.61 -3.30
N MET A 199 10.81 -11.49 -2.36
CA MET A 199 11.46 -11.52 -1.05
C MET A 199 12.93 -11.95 -1.20
N GLY A 200 13.69 -11.88 -0.10
CA GLY A 200 15.10 -12.27 0.00
C GLY A 200 15.41 -13.68 -0.48
N PRO A 201 16.68 -14.13 -0.37
CA PRO A 201 17.12 -15.42 -0.88
C PRO A 201 16.15 -16.55 -0.54
N ASN A 202 15.55 -17.17 -1.56
CA ASN A 202 14.53 -18.19 -1.38
C ASN A 202 14.54 -19.22 -2.52
N PRO A 203 14.13 -20.48 -2.27
CA PRO A 203 14.20 -21.56 -3.25
C PRO A 203 13.25 -21.38 -4.43
N LEU A 204 12.33 -20.42 -4.38
CA LEU A 204 11.37 -20.14 -5.45
C LEU A 204 11.90 -19.07 -6.43
N GLN A 205 13.01 -18.39 -6.10
CA GLN A 205 13.65 -17.44 -7.01
C GLN A 205 14.13 -18.15 -8.27
N GLY A 206 13.64 -17.69 -9.42
CA GLY A 206 13.96 -18.27 -10.73
C GLY A 206 13.29 -19.61 -11.02
N TRP A 207 12.49 -20.15 -10.10
CA TRP A 207 11.70 -21.34 -10.37
C TRP A 207 10.39 -20.97 -11.06
N ARG A 208 10.09 -21.63 -12.19
CA ARG A 208 8.78 -21.63 -12.85
C ARG A 208 8.25 -23.05 -12.94
N ALA A 209 6.97 -23.23 -12.65
CA ALA A 209 6.29 -24.50 -12.84
C ALA A 209 5.75 -24.59 -14.26
N ALA A 210 5.68 -25.82 -14.81
CA ALA A 210 5.07 -26.06 -16.12
C ALA A 210 3.62 -25.56 -16.17
N ASP A 211 2.87 -25.76 -15.09
CA ASP A 211 1.47 -25.31 -14.95
C ASP A 211 1.31 -23.77 -15.07
N GLU A 212 2.36 -22.97 -14.80
CA GLU A 212 2.30 -21.52 -15.03
C GLU A 212 2.30 -21.16 -16.52
N GLU A 213 2.99 -21.96 -17.34
CA GLU A 213 3.19 -21.75 -18.77
C GLU A 213 1.93 -22.11 -19.57
N GLU A 214 1.21 -23.18 -19.17
CA GLU A 214 -0.03 -23.62 -19.83
C GLU A 214 -1.15 -22.56 -19.70
N ASP A 215 -1.31 -21.98 -18.50
CA ASP A 215 -2.29 -20.93 -18.25
C ASP A 215 -1.97 -19.63 -19.02
N GLU A 216 -0.68 -19.29 -19.23
CA GLU A 216 -0.30 -18.12 -20.04
C GLU A 216 -0.56 -18.35 -21.53
N ALA A 217 -0.27 -19.56 -22.04
CA ALA A 217 -0.56 -19.92 -23.41
C ALA A 217 -2.06 -19.87 -23.72
N GLY A 218 -2.91 -20.37 -22.80
CA GLY A 218 -4.36 -20.33 -22.94
C GLY A 218 -4.93 -18.91 -23.00
N CYS A 219 -4.39 -17.98 -22.21
CA CYS A 219 -4.79 -16.57 -22.24
C CYS A 219 -4.37 -15.87 -23.55
N ALA A 220 -3.18 -16.17 -24.07
CA ALA A 220 -2.70 -15.60 -25.32
C ALA A 220 -3.53 -16.07 -26.53
N GLU A 221 -3.93 -17.34 -26.55
CA GLU A 221 -4.76 -17.91 -27.61
C GLU A 221 -6.21 -17.38 -27.56
N ALA A 222 -6.77 -17.21 -26.36
CA ALA A 222 -8.07 -16.57 -26.16
C ALA A 222 -8.07 -15.08 -26.60
N ALA A 223 -6.98 -14.35 -26.33
CA ALA A 223 -6.80 -12.97 -26.80
C ALA A 223 -6.64 -12.90 -28.34
N ALA A 224 -5.97 -13.88 -28.95
CA ALA A 224 -5.84 -13.97 -30.41
C ALA A 224 -7.18 -14.31 -31.10
N SER A 225 -8.03 -15.11 -30.44
CA SER A 225 -9.36 -15.49 -30.93
C SER A 225 -10.37 -14.32 -30.90
N LEU A 226 -10.15 -13.33 -30.02
CA LEU A 226 -10.99 -12.12 -29.91
C LEU A 226 -10.73 -11.06 -30.98
N GLY A 227 -9.87 -11.33 -31.97
CA GLY A 227 -9.96 -10.71 -33.31
C GLY A 227 -10.04 -9.18 -33.34
N CYS A 228 -9.23 -8.47 -32.56
CA CYS A 228 -9.00 -7.05 -32.82
C CYS A 228 -8.08 -6.94 -34.05
N PRO A 229 -8.55 -6.39 -35.20
CA PRO A 229 -7.70 -6.21 -36.36
C PRO A 229 -6.68 -5.12 -36.05
N VAL A 230 -5.44 -5.52 -35.74
CA VAL A 230 -4.31 -4.60 -35.66
C VAL A 230 -4.06 -4.07 -37.07
N THR A 231 -4.43 -2.81 -37.28
CA THR A 231 -4.05 -2.04 -38.46
C THR A 231 -2.53 -1.93 -38.50
N ALA A 232 -1.93 -2.72 -39.39
CA ALA A 232 -0.53 -2.64 -39.76
C ALA A 232 -0.17 -1.22 -40.20
N SER A 233 0.86 -0.66 -39.56
CA SER A 233 1.56 0.54 -40.04
C SER A 233 3.01 0.14 -40.30
N ASP A 234 3.45 0.45 -41.52
CA ASP A 234 4.69 0.04 -42.19
C ASP A 234 6.01 0.28 -41.42
N PRO A 235 7.05 -0.52 -41.71
CA PRO A 235 8.40 -0.29 -41.21
C PRO A 235 9.18 0.66 -42.13
N THR A 236 9.83 1.67 -41.57
CA THR A 236 10.87 2.44 -42.26
C THR A 236 12.22 2.07 -41.67
N GLU A 237 13.02 1.38 -42.49
CA GLU A 237 14.44 1.11 -42.28
C GLU A 237 15.26 2.40 -42.30
N ALA A 238 16.20 2.54 -41.35
CA ALA A 238 17.44 3.27 -41.57
C ALA A 238 18.51 2.80 -40.59
N ASP A 239 19.47 2.07 -41.13
CA ASP A 239 20.80 1.80 -40.57
C ASP A 239 21.52 3.10 -40.19
N THR A 240 22.22 3.13 -39.04
CA THR A 240 23.56 3.74 -38.97
C THR A 240 24.36 3.16 -37.80
N VAL A 241 25.46 2.51 -38.15
CA VAL A 241 26.54 1.97 -37.31
C VAL A 241 27.31 3.11 -36.63
N SER A 242 27.61 3.00 -35.34
CA SER A 242 28.75 3.73 -34.74
C SER A 242 29.29 3.03 -33.49
N SER A 243 30.43 2.36 -33.68
CA SER A 243 31.25 1.71 -32.66
C SER A 243 32.14 2.72 -31.92
N SER A 244 32.22 2.63 -30.58
CA SER A 244 33.34 3.16 -29.76
C SER A 244 33.33 2.56 -28.33
N PRO A 245 34.50 2.52 -27.64
CA PRO A 245 34.88 1.46 -26.70
C PRO A 245 34.53 1.73 -25.21
N PRO A 246 34.64 0.70 -24.34
CA PRO A 246 34.14 0.76 -22.98
C PRO A 246 35.19 1.31 -22.02
N THR A 247 34.96 2.50 -21.47
CA THR A 247 35.72 2.97 -20.30
C THR A 247 34.98 2.53 -19.05
N ALA A 248 35.52 1.50 -18.40
CA ALA A 248 35.08 0.96 -17.13
C ALA A 248 35.17 2.04 -16.04
N SER A 249 34.06 2.75 -15.83
CA SER A 249 33.82 3.49 -14.60
C SER A 249 32.90 2.64 -13.74
N ALA A 250 33.52 1.78 -12.91
CA ALA A 250 32.82 1.03 -11.88
C ALA A 250 32.24 2.04 -10.88
N SER A 251 31.02 2.50 -11.15
CA SER A 251 30.17 3.08 -10.13
C SER A 251 30.12 2.07 -8.98
N PRO A 252 30.32 2.48 -7.72
CA PRO A 252 30.12 1.58 -6.60
C PRO A 252 28.68 1.11 -6.70
N ALA A 253 28.48 -0.16 -7.03
CA ALA A 253 27.18 -0.80 -6.93
C ALA A 253 26.75 -0.55 -5.48
N ARG A 254 25.85 0.42 -5.28
CA ARG A 254 25.16 0.63 -4.02
C ARG A 254 24.70 -0.76 -3.65
N SER A 255 25.30 -1.34 -2.61
CA SER A 255 24.94 -2.66 -2.10
C SER A 255 23.46 -2.60 -1.83
N MET A 256 22.66 -3.03 -2.81
CA MET A 256 21.23 -2.99 -2.72
C MET A 256 20.94 -3.94 -1.59
N SER A 257 20.44 -3.35 -0.52
CA SER A 257 20.11 -4.09 0.67
C SER A 257 19.21 -5.24 0.22
N THR A 258 19.58 -6.46 0.61
CA THR A 258 18.83 -7.64 0.22
C THR A 258 17.48 -7.62 0.92
N PRO A 259 16.36 -7.84 0.20
CA PRO A 259 15.05 -7.94 0.84
C PRO A 259 15.04 -9.07 1.88
N PRO A 260 14.12 -9.03 2.86
CA PRO A 260 14.07 -10.02 3.92
C PRO A 260 13.68 -11.39 3.37
N SER A 261 14.29 -12.47 3.87
CA SER A 261 13.93 -13.83 3.45
C SER A 261 12.50 -14.19 3.88
N PRO A 262 11.72 -14.90 3.05
CA PRO A 262 10.40 -15.39 3.43
C PRO A 262 10.47 -16.32 4.63
N ASN A 263 9.44 -16.28 5.48
CA ASN A 263 9.33 -17.13 6.66
C ASN A 263 8.22 -18.17 6.49
N VAL A 264 8.03 -19.00 7.52
CA VAL A 264 7.01 -20.05 7.59
C VAL A 264 5.61 -19.51 7.30
N VAL A 265 5.29 -18.31 7.80
CA VAL A 265 4.00 -17.66 7.56
C VAL A 265 3.86 -17.25 6.10
N SER A 266 4.92 -16.72 5.48
CA SER A 266 4.91 -16.37 4.05
C SER A 266 4.59 -17.58 3.17
N TYR A 267 5.29 -18.70 3.41
CA TYR A 267 5.07 -19.92 2.64
C TYR A 267 3.73 -20.58 2.94
N ALA A 268 3.29 -20.61 4.20
CA ALA A 268 1.98 -21.15 4.57
C ALA A 268 0.85 -20.36 3.89
N THR A 269 0.94 -19.04 3.86
CA THR A 269 -0.04 -18.17 3.19
C THR A 269 -0.04 -18.40 1.68
N LEU A 270 1.14 -18.56 1.07
CA LEU A 270 1.25 -18.89 -0.36
C LEU A 270 0.59 -20.24 -0.68
N ILE A 271 0.92 -21.29 0.08
CA ILE A 271 0.34 -22.63 -0.10
C ILE A 271 -1.18 -22.59 0.07
N ALA A 272 -1.68 -21.92 1.11
CA ALA A 272 -3.11 -21.75 1.33
C ALA A 272 -3.80 -21.02 0.16
N THR A 273 -3.17 -19.97 -0.39
CA THR A 273 -3.69 -19.25 -1.56
C THR A 273 -3.75 -20.14 -2.80
N LEU A 274 -2.72 -20.96 -3.02
CA LEU A 274 -2.67 -21.92 -4.13
C LEU A 274 -3.76 -23.00 -3.99
N GLU A 275 -3.95 -23.55 -2.79
CA GLU A 275 -5.00 -24.53 -2.50
C GLU A 275 -6.40 -23.92 -2.71
N GLN A 276 -6.65 -22.72 -2.20
CA GLN A 276 -7.94 -22.02 -2.36
C GLN A 276 -8.24 -21.67 -3.83
N ALA A 277 -7.20 -21.41 -4.64
CA ALA A 277 -7.33 -21.19 -6.07
C ALA A 277 -7.44 -22.50 -6.90
N GLY A 278 -7.42 -23.67 -6.26
CA GLY A 278 -7.50 -24.98 -6.93
C GLY A 278 -6.19 -25.42 -7.61
N LYS A 279 -5.05 -24.79 -7.28
CA LYS A 279 -3.72 -25.09 -7.84
C LYS A 279 -2.95 -26.06 -6.93
N GLU A 280 -3.54 -27.23 -6.67
CA GLU A 280 -2.99 -28.23 -5.74
C GLU A 280 -1.64 -28.82 -6.18
N SER A 281 -1.46 -29.04 -7.49
CA SER A 281 -0.18 -29.49 -8.07
C SER A 281 0.93 -28.50 -7.74
N LEU A 282 0.67 -27.21 -7.96
CA LEU A 282 1.59 -26.12 -7.70
C LEU A 282 1.89 -25.98 -6.20
N ALA A 283 0.85 -26.06 -5.35
CA ALA A 283 1.01 -26.07 -3.89
C ALA A 283 1.93 -27.20 -3.41
N SER A 284 1.75 -28.42 -3.93
CA SER A 284 2.58 -29.57 -3.59
C SER A 284 4.02 -29.41 -4.08
N ALA A 285 4.22 -28.82 -5.26
CA ALA A 285 5.54 -28.54 -5.82
C ALA A 285 6.28 -27.50 -4.98
N VAL A 286 5.60 -26.42 -4.57
CA VAL A 286 6.14 -25.41 -3.65
C VAL A 286 6.54 -26.06 -2.33
N LEU A 287 5.65 -26.84 -1.70
CA LEU A 287 5.93 -27.51 -0.42
C LEU A 287 7.15 -28.45 -0.49
N ASN A 288 7.35 -29.12 -1.63
CA ASN A 288 8.49 -30.01 -1.82
C ASN A 288 9.82 -29.29 -2.05
N ARG A 289 9.79 -27.99 -2.37
CA ARG A 289 10.98 -27.15 -2.56
C ARG A 289 11.36 -26.36 -1.32
N LEU A 290 10.49 -26.27 -0.33
CA LEU A 290 10.80 -25.57 0.92
C LEU A 290 11.94 -26.26 1.68
N PRO A 291 12.73 -25.50 2.45
CA PRO A 291 13.71 -26.10 3.33
C PRO A 291 13.01 -26.96 4.40
N ALA A 292 13.73 -27.95 4.93
CA ALA A 292 13.15 -28.99 5.77
C ALA A 292 12.46 -28.43 7.02
N VAL A 293 13.03 -27.40 7.64
CA VAL A 293 12.50 -26.77 8.86
C VAL A 293 11.14 -26.14 8.60
N GLU A 294 11.01 -25.29 7.59
CA GLU A 294 9.75 -24.65 7.23
C GLU A 294 8.71 -25.67 6.79
N LYS A 295 9.13 -26.70 6.04
CA LYS A 295 8.25 -27.80 5.63
C LYS A 295 7.68 -28.55 6.84
N GLU A 296 8.52 -28.90 7.82
CA GLU A 296 8.11 -29.57 9.05
C GLU A 296 7.14 -28.72 9.87
N GLU A 297 7.40 -27.43 10.04
CA GLU A 297 6.51 -26.53 10.81
C GLU A 297 5.14 -26.35 10.14
N ILE A 298 5.11 -26.20 8.82
CA ILE A 298 3.85 -26.09 8.06
C ILE A 298 3.07 -27.40 8.18
N THR A 299 3.70 -28.54 7.91
CA THR A 299 3.04 -29.85 7.98
C THR A 299 2.54 -30.19 9.39
N ALA A 300 3.30 -29.83 10.44
CA ALA A 300 2.87 -29.98 11.83
C ALA A 300 1.63 -29.11 12.14
N SER A 301 1.59 -27.88 11.63
CA SER A 301 0.44 -26.97 11.80
C SER A 301 -0.83 -27.52 11.14
N TYR A 302 -0.73 -28.05 9.92
CA TYR A 302 -1.84 -28.72 9.24
C TYR A 302 -2.30 -29.98 9.99
N ALA A 303 -1.38 -30.82 10.46
CA ALA A 303 -1.71 -32.02 11.23
C ALA A 303 -2.48 -31.67 12.52
N ALA A 304 -2.04 -30.64 13.24
CA ALA A 304 -2.73 -30.14 14.42
C ALA A 304 -4.15 -29.64 14.10
N LEU A 305 -4.33 -28.90 13.01
CA LEU A 305 -5.65 -28.41 12.58
C LEU A 305 -6.61 -29.57 12.25
N ILE A 306 -6.15 -30.57 11.50
CA ILE A 306 -6.92 -31.79 11.17
C ILE A 306 -7.35 -32.52 12.45
N MET A 307 -6.46 -32.63 13.44
CA MET A 307 -6.77 -33.24 14.74
C MET A 307 -7.82 -32.45 15.52
N VAL A 308 -7.75 -31.12 15.54
CA VAL A 308 -8.77 -30.28 16.20
C VAL A 308 -10.13 -30.42 15.50
N TRP A 309 -10.15 -30.38 14.17
CA TRP A 309 -11.38 -30.49 13.38
C TRP A 309 -12.05 -31.86 13.53
N SER A 310 -11.27 -32.95 13.46
CA SER A 310 -11.79 -34.31 13.64
C SER A 310 -12.42 -34.48 15.02
N ASN A 311 -11.78 -33.96 16.08
CA ASN A 311 -12.34 -33.96 17.43
C ASN A 311 -13.64 -33.16 17.54
N GLN A 312 -13.72 -31.98 16.92
CA GLN A 312 -14.96 -31.17 16.90
C GLN A 312 -16.11 -31.90 16.21
N ILE A 313 -15.85 -32.58 15.10
CA ILE A 313 -16.85 -33.38 14.37
C ILE A 313 -17.33 -34.54 15.24
N LEU A 314 -16.41 -35.28 15.88
CA LEU A 314 -16.74 -36.36 16.80
C LEU A 314 -17.60 -35.89 17.99
N HIS A 315 -17.28 -34.74 18.58
CA HIS A 315 -18.08 -34.15 19.65
C HIS A 315 -19.48 -33.73 19.19
N LYS A 316 -19.61 -33.16 17.98
CA LYS A 316 -20.93 -32.82 17.41
C LYS A 316 -21.77 -34.06 17.13
N GLN A 317 -21.16 -35.15 16.66
CA GLN A 317 -21.86 -36.42 16.45
C GLN A 317 -22.32 -37.04 17.77
N ARG A 318 -21.46 -37.07 18.80
CA ARG A 318 -21.83 -37.59 20.13
C ARG A 318 -22.97 -36.85 20.82
N ARG A 319 -23.14 -35.55 20.57
CA ARG A 319 -24.24 -34.76 21.16
C ARG A 319 -25.60 -34.97 20.47
N ARG A 320 -25.63 -35.62 19.31
CA ARG A 320 -26.87 -35.86 18.54
C ARG A 320 -27.53 -37.21 18.86
N PHE A 321 -26.87 -38.06 19.64
CA PHE A 321 -27.38 -39.33 20.14
C PHE A 321 -27.58 -39.26 21.65
#